data_AF-A0A938X2Y6-F1
#
_entry.id   AF-A0A938X2Y6-F1
#
_cell.length_a   1.000
_cell.length_b   1.000
_cell.length_c   1.000
_cell.angle_alpha   90.00
_cell.angle_beta   90.00
_cell.angle_gamma   90.00
#
_symmetry.space_group_name_H-M   'P 1'
#
loop_
_entity.id
_entity.type
_entity.pdbx_description
1 polymer ?
#
loop_
_entity_poly.entity_id
_entity_poly.type
_entity_poly.pdbx_seq_one_letter_code
_entity_poly.pdbx_strand_id
1 'polypeptide(L)'
;MMIDSLLKKRNMTKYRLAVEAGIPHATLNDICSGKTKLEKCSAETVYKLAKALDVSMEMLTESGIRAAERERSFEHGLPDYLQHDLDAYKEGLKTNSSILDCLWGELYGSINLAEISEGVITPEHADYLRQKYLWKGAEA
;
A
#
# COMPACT_ATOMS: atom_id res chain seq x y z
N MET A 1 -15.08 -3.29 -3.17
CA MET A 1 -14.63 -2.27 -2.20
C MET A 1 -15.79 -1.73 -1.37
N MET A 2 -15.51 -1.03 -0.25
CA MET A 2 -16.52 -0.36 0.59
C MET A 2 -17.44 0.56 -0.23
N ILE A 3 -16.88 1.33 -1.17
CA ILE A 3 -17.64 2.19 -2.09
C ILE A 3 -18.66 1.40 -2.93
N ASP A 4 -18.30 0.23 -3.48
CA ASP A 4 -19.23 -0.57 -4.29
C ASP A 4 -20.44 -1.06 -3.47
N SER A 5 -20.23 -1.35 -2.18
CA SER A 5 -21.31 -1.76 -1.27
C SER A 5 -22.28 -0.61 -0.97
N LEU A 6 -21.75 0.60 -0.77
CA LEU A 6 -22.54 1.82 -0.56
C LEU A 6 -23.34 2.18 -1.82
N LEU A 7 -22.72 2.05 -3.00
CA LEU A 7 -23.37 2.25 -4.29
C LEU A 7 -24.55 1.28 -4.49
N LYS A 8 -24.36 -0.01 -4.21
CA LYS A 8 -25.43 -1.02 -4.30
C LYS A 8 -26.58 -0.71 -3.36
N LYS A 9 -26.29 -0.37 -2.09
CA LYS A 9 -27.32 -0.03 -1.09
C LYS A 9 -28.16 1.18 -1.51
N ARG A 10 -27.57 2.11 -2.26
CA ARG A 10 -28.23 3.35 -2.72
C ARG A 10 -28.77 3.27 -4.14
N ASN A 11 -28.68 2.11 -4.80
CA ASN A 11 -29.00 1.93 -6.21
C ASN A 11 -28.36 3.01 -7.10
N MET A 12 -27.07 3.29 -6.86
CA MET A 12 -26.29 4.35 -7.48
C MET A 12 -25.17 3.76 -8.32
N THR A 13 -24.89 4.36 -9.49
CA THR A 13 -23.77 3.96 -10.35
C THR A 13 -22.51 4.75 -10.02
N LYS A 14 -21.33 4.21 -10.38
CA LYS A 14 -20.05 4.95 -10.27
C LYS A 14 -20.12 6.27 -11.03
N TYR A 15 -20.67 6.26 -12.24
CA TYR A 15 -20.87 7.48 -13.03
C TYR A 15 -21.66 8.55 -12.27
N ARG A 16 -22.81 8.16 -11.71
CA ARG A 16 -23.66 9.07 -10.95
C ARG A 16 -22.95 9.63 -9.72
N LEU A 17 -22.20 8.80 -9.00
CA LEU A 17 -21.38 9.25 -7.86
C LEU A 17 -20.32 10.28 -8.28
N ALA A 18 -19.62 10.06 -9.40
CA ALA A 18 -18.61 11.01 -9.89
C ALA A 18 -19.24 12.39 -10.16
N VAL A 19 -20.42 12.40 -10.80
CA VAL A 19 -21.18 13.62 -11.08
C VAL A 19 -21.63 14.30 -9.79
N GLU A 20 -22.27 13.58 -8.87
CA GLU A 20 -22.78 14.15 -7.60
C GLU A 20 -21.65 14.65 -6.68
N ALA A 21 -20.51 13.96 -6.65
CA ALA A 21 -19.33 14.38 -5.90
C ALA A 21 -18.54 15.51 -6.60
N GLY A 22 -18.80 15.78 -7.88
CA GLY A 22 -18.05 16.77 -8.66
C GLY A 22 -16.58 16.39 -8.83
N ILE A 23 -16.28 15.10 -9.05
CA ILE A 23 -14.93 14.59 -9.32
C ILE A 23 -14.84 13.94 -10.71
N PRO A 24 -13.67 13.93 -11.37
CA PRO A 24 -13.52 13.29 -12.66
C PRO A 24 -13.83 11.79 -12.59
N HIS A 25 -14.52 11.26 -13.60
CA HIS A 25 -14.85 9.83 -13.67
C HIS A 25 -13.60 8.94 -13.68
N ALA A 26 -12.54 9.38 -14.34
CA ALA A 26 -11.25 8.68 -14.34
C ALA A 26 -10.70 8.53 -12.91
N THR A 27 -10.71 9.61 -12.13
CA THR A 27 -10.30 9.59 -10.71
C THR A 27 -11.12 8.62 -9.89
N LEU A 28 -12.46 8.64 -10.03
CA LEU A 28 -13.31 7.69 -9.31
C LEU A 28 -13.02 6.24 -9.72
N ASN A 29 -12.77 5.99 -11.01
CA ASN A 29 -12.47 4.67 -11.52
C ASN A 29 -11.12 4.14 -10.98
N ASP A 30 -10.10 5.00 -10.92
CA ASP A 30 -8.79 4.64 -10.35
C ASP A 30 -8.89 4.34 -8.85
N ILE A 31 -9.72 5.09 -8.12
CA ILE A 31 -10.04 4.78 -6.72
C ILE A 31 -10.75 3.42 -6.62
N CYS A 32 -11.82 3.21 -7.40
CA CYS A 32 -12.63 1.99 -7.32
C CYS A 32 -11.94 0.73 -7.86
N SER A 33 -10.84 0.88 -8.61
CA SER A 33 -10.01 -0.23 -9.09
C SER A 33 -8.80 -0.49 -8.19
N GLY A 34 -8.59 0.33 -7.16
CA GLY A 34 -7.45 0.21 -6.25
C GLY A 34 -6.14 0.83 -6.76
N LYS A 35 -6.11 1.34 -8.00
CA LYS A 35 -4.94 2.06 -8.55
C LYS A 35 -4.59 3.29 -7.71
N THR A 36 -5.60 3.96 -7.17
CA THR A 36 -5.43 5.08 -6.23
C THR A 36 -5.96 4.69 -4.86
N LYS A 37 -5.07 4.68 -3.87
CA LYS A 37 -5.41 4.49 -2.45
C LYS A 37 -6.22 5.68 -1.94
N LEU A 38 -7.46 5.46 -1.48
CA LEU A 38 -8.39 6.53 -1.07
C LEU A 38 -7.85 7.33 0.12
N GLU A 39 -7.16 6.68 1.05
CA GLU A 39 -6.49 7.29 2.20
C GLU A 39 -5.27 8.16 1.83
N LYS A 40 -4.86 8.15 0.56
CA LYS A 40 -3.81 9.03 0.01
C LYS A 40 -4.38 10.16 -0.86
N CYS A 41 -5.69 10.18 -1.11
CA CYS A 41 -6.32 11.27 -1.83
C CYS A 41 -6.32 12.57 -1.01
N SER A 42 -6.50 13.71 -1.69
CA SER A 42 -6.69 14.98 -1.00
C SER A 42 -7.91 14.94 -0.09
N ALA A 43 -7.84 15.65 1.04
CA ALA A 43 -8.96 15.79 1.96
C ALA A 43 -10.23 16.29 1.25
N GLU A 44 -10.09 17.18 0.25
CA GLU A 44 -11.19 17.66 -0.58
C GLU A 44 -11.88 16.51 -1.36
N THR A 45 -11.11 15.61 -1.97
CA THR A 45 -11.66 14.47 -2.72
C THR A 45 -12.41 13.51 -1.80
N VAL A 46 -11.80 13.18 -0.66
CA VAL A 46 -12.42 12.30 0.34
C VAL A 46 -13.71 12.93 0.88
N TYR A 47 -13.69 14.23 1.18
CA TYR A 47 -14.86 14.97 1.65
C TYR A 47 -15.99 14.99 0.62
N LYS A 48 -15.69 15.29 -0.65
CA LYS A 48 -16.69 15.30 -1.74
C LYS A 48 -17.36 13.93 -1.90
N LEU A 49 -16.58 12.86 -1.87
CA LEU A 49 -17.09 11.49 -1.93
C LEU A 49 -17.94 11.13 -0.70
N ALA A 50 -17.45 11.42 0.50
CA ALA A 50 -18.16 11.19 1.74
C ALA A 50 -19.50 11.93 1.79
N LYS A 51 -19.51 13.19 1.33
CA LYS A 51 -20.72 14.02 1.23
C LYS A 51 -21.72 13.47 0.23
N ALA A 52 -21.30 13.10 -0.99
CA ALA A 52 -22.19 12.52 -2.00
C ALA A 52 -22.75 11.15 -1.55
N LEU A 53 -21.93 10.36 -0.85
CA LEU A 53 -22.31 9.09 -0.26
C LEU A 53 -22.98 9.23 1.11
N ASP A 54 -23.22 10.45 1.60
CA ASP A 54 -23.80 10.76 2.92
C ASP A 54 -23.32 9.77 4.02
N VAL A 55 -21.99 9.74 4.19
CA VAL A 55 -21.25 8.99 5.20
C VAL A 55 -20.13 9.87 5.76
N SER A 56 -19.51 9.47 6.88
CA SER A 56 -18.31 10.15 7.36
C SER A 56 -17.09 9.86 6.47
N MET A 57 -16.13 10.78 6.45
CA MET A 57 -14.83 10.55 5.80
C MET A 57 -14.12 9.34 6.42
N GLU A 58 -14.21 9.18 7.74
CA GLU A 58 -13.66 8.06 8.49
C GLU A 58 -14.15 6.71 7.96
N MET A 59 -15.46 6.55 7.73
CA MET A 59 -16.02 5.30 7.22
C MET A 59 -15.46 4.91 5.84
N LEU A 60 -15.00 5.88 5.04
CA LEU A 60 -14.38 5.62 3.75
C LEU A 60 -12.89 5.27 3.86
N THR A 61 -12.16 5.87 4.80
CA THR A 61 -10.70 5.79 4.85
C THR A 61 -10.16 4.88 5.95
N GLU A 62 -10.92 4.55 6.99
CA GLU A 62 -10.43 3.83 8.18
C GLU A 62 -9.70 2.52 7.84
N SER A 63 -10.31 1.67 7.00
CA SER A 63 -9.71 0.40 6.62
C SER A 63 -8.40 0.58 5.84
N GLY A 64 -8.33 1.58 4.97
CA GLY A 64 -7.13 1.90 4.19
C GLY A 64 -6.02 2.47 5.06
N ILE A 65 -6.36 3.35 6.01
CA ILE A 65 -5.41 3.90 6.99
C ILE A 65 -4.81 2.78 7.83
N ARG A 66 -5.65 1.91 8.42
CA ARG A 66 -5.19 0.77 9.24
C ARG A 66 -4.30 -0.19 8.44
N ALA A 67 -4.65 -0.45 7.17
CA ALA A 67 -3.82 -1.28 6.29
C ALA A 67 -2.46 -0.62 6.02
N ALA A 68 -2.44 0.68 5.70
CA ALA A 68 -1.20 1.43 5.48
C ALA A 68 -0.31 1.52 6.73
N GLU A 69 -0.90 1.61 7.92
CA GLU A 69 -0.18 1.56 9.20
C GLU A 69 0.44 0.19 9.45
N ARG A 70 -0.32 -0.89 9.19
CA ARG A 70 0.20 -2.26 9.26
C ARG A 70 1.35 -2.47 8.29
N GLU A 71 1.20 -2.05 7.03
CA GLU A 71 2.28 -2.10 6.03
C GLU A 71 3.53 -1.35 6.50
N ARG A 72 3.40 -0.19 7.16
CA ARG A 72 4.56 0.56 7.72
C ARG A 72 5.22 -0.16 8.88
N SER A 73 4.47 -0.92 9.67
CA SER A 73 5.02 -1.67 10.79
C SER A 73 5.99 -2.77 10.33
N PHE A 74 5.85 -3.27 9.09
CA PHE A 74 6.73 -4.29 8.51
C PHE A 74 8.17 -3.85 8.27
N GLU A 75 8.50 -2.57 8.42
CA GLU A 75 9.89 -2.11 8.35
C GLU A 75 10.58 -1.99 9.71
N HIS A 76 9.89 -2.35 10.80
CA HIS A 76 10.37 -2.14 12.16
C HIS A 76 10.22 -3.42 12.98
N GLY A 77 11.08 -3.60 13.99
CA GLY A 77 11.06 -4.80 14.82
C GLY A 77 11.49 -6.07 14.08
N LEU A 78 12.26 -5.91 13.00
CA LEU A 78 12.88 -7.01 12.28
C LEU A 78 14.02 -7.62 13.14
N PRO A 79 14.35 -8.91 12.97
CA PRO A 79 15.58 -9.47 13.51
C PRO A 79 16.80 -8.64 13.10
N ASP A 80 17.79 -8.51 13.99
CA ASP A 80 18.94 -7.63 13.79
C ASP A 80 19.65 -7.85 12.45
N TYR A 81 19.79 -9.11 12.00
CA TYR A 81 20.40 -9.45 10.71
C TYR A 81 19.58 -8.93 9.52
N LEU A 82 18.26 -9.09 9.56
CA LEU A 82 17.37 -8.66 8.49
C LEU A 82 17.27 -7.14 8.45
N GLN A 83 17.23 -6.48 9.61
CA GLN A 83 17.26 -5.03 9.70
C GLN A 83 18.57 -4.48 9.12
N HIS A 84 19.70 -5.08 9.50
CA HIS A 84 21.02 -4.71 8.98
C HIS A 84 21.08 -4.78 7.45
N ASP A 85 20.65 -5.89 6.85
CA ASP A 85 20.72 -6.08 5.40
C ASP A 85 19.74 -5.17 4.66
N LEU A 86 18.56 -4.91 5.26
CA LEU A 86 17.59 -3.96 4.74
C LEU A 86 18.17 -2.54 4.70
N ASP A 87 18.85 -2.12 5.78
CA ASP A 87 19.45 -0.79 5.87
C ASP A 87 20.67 -0.65 4.94
N ALA A 88 21.51 -1.70 4.84
CA ALA A 88 22.63 -1.75 3.92
C ALA A 88 22.16 -1.61 2.46
N TYR A 89 21.10 -2.34 2.07
CA TYR A 89 20.53 -2.23 0.74
C TYR A 89 19.90 -0.85 0.47
N LYS A 90 19.16 -0.28 1.43
CA LYS A 90 18.61 1.09 1.35
C LYS A 90 19.72 2.14 1.14
N GLU A 91 20.82 2.05 1.88
CA GLU A 91 21.97 2.96 1.72
C GLU A 91 22.69 2.71 0.38
N GLY A 92 22.82 1.45 -0.05
CA GLY A 92 23.36 1.10 -1.36
C GLY A 92 22.57 1.74 -2.51
N LEU A 93 21.23 1.73 -2.45
CA LEU A 93 20.37 2.39 -3.43
C LEU A 93 20.57 3.91 -3.44
N LYS A 94 20.69 4.51 -2.26
CA LYS A 94 20.86 5.96 -2.11
C LYS A 94 22.22 6.45 -2.61
N THR A 95 23.26 5.65 -2.41
CA THR A 95 24.65 5.98 -2.77
C THR A 95 25.03 5.52 -4.17
N ASN A 96 24.15 4.82 -4.88
CA ASN A 96 24.45 4.11 -6.13
C ASN A 96 25.67 3.19 -5.98
N SER A 97 25.64 2.36 -4.94
CA SER A 97 26.72 1.41 -4.63
C SER A 97 27.04 0.51 -5.82
N SER A 98 28.32 0.25 -6.06
CA SER A 98 28.79 -0.64 -7.12
C SER A 98 28.51 -2.12 -6.85
N ILE A 99 28.05 -2.48 -5.65
CA ILE A 99 27.76 -3.85 -5.21
C ILE A 99 26.27 -4.05 -4.90
N LEU A 100 25.40 -3.32 -5.59
CA LEU A 100 23.95 -3.39 -5.38
C LEU A 100 23.36 -4.80 -5.58
N ASP A 101 23.92 -5.58 -6.49
CA ASP A 101 23.55 -6.97 -6.75
C ASP A 101 23.86 -7.89 -5.55
N CYS A 102 24.99 -7.67 -4.89
CA CYS A 102 25.38 -8.39 -3.69
C CYS A 102 24.46 -8.03 -2.52
N LEU A 103 24.21 -6.73 -2.30
CA LEU A 103 23.31 -6.24 -1.25
C LEU A 103 21.86 -6.73 -1.48
N TRP A 104 21.43 -6.83 -2.74
CA TRP A 104 20.15 -7.43 -3.10
C TRP A 104 20.08 -8.90 -2.69
N GLY A 105 21.15 -9.67 -2.96
CA GLY A 105 21.26 -11.09 -2.62
C GLY A 105 21.24 -11.33 -1.12
N GLU A 106 21.94 -10.52 -0.34
CA GLU A 106 21.94 -10.60 1.13
C GLU A 106 20.55 -10.32 1.70
N LEU A 107 19.91 -9.20 1.28
CA LEU A 107 18.56 -8.88 1.73
C LEU A 107 17.55 -9.97 1.32
N TYR A 108 17.62 -10.49 0.09
CA TYR A 108 16.74 -11.59 -0.33
C TYR A 108 16.94 -12.85 0.52
N GLY A 109 18.19 -13.21 0.82
CA GLY A 109 18.54 -14.32 1.69
C GLY A 109 17.99 -14.15 3.10
N SER A 110 18.19 -12.97 3.70
CA SER A 110 17.73 -12.66 5.05
C SER A 110 16.20 -12.63 5.17
N ILE A 111 15.48 -12.15 4.15
CA ILE A 111 14.00 -12.25 4.12
C ILE A 111 13.57 -13.72 4.10
N ASN A 112 14.19 -14.56 3.27
CA ASN A 112 13.85 -15.98 3.18
C ASN A 112 14.19 -16.74 4.47
N LEU A 113 15.31 -16.43 5.11
CA LEU A 113 15.69 -17.02 6.39
C LEU A 113 14.62 -16.71 7.45
N ALA A 114 14.25 -15.44 7.56
CA ALA A 114 13.26 -14.96 8.52
C ALA A 114 11.87 -15.57 8.29
N GLU A 115 11.45 -15.75 7.03
CA GLU A 115 10.15 -16.35 6.69
C GLU A 115 10.16 -17.88 6.82
N ILE A 116 11.10 -18.57 6.17
CA ILE A 116 11.01 -20.01 5.93
C ILE A 116 11.64 -20.81 7.06
N SER A 117 12.81 -20.39 7.54
CA SER A 117 13.58 -21.17 8.50
C SER A 117 13.25 -20.79 9.95
N GLU A 118 13.14 -19.49 10.22
CA GLU A 118 12.87 -18.99 11.58
C GLU A 118 11.38 -18.72 11.84
N GLY A 119 10.60 -18.41 10.79
CA GLY A 119 9.18 -18.07 10.92
C GLY A 119 8.91 -16.82 11.78
N VAL A 120 9.89 -15.92 11.88
CA VAL A 120 9.82 -14.70 12.70
C VAL A 120 9.10 -13.53 12.00
N ILE A 121 8.90 -13.64 10.68
CA ILE A 121 8.02 -12.76 9.90
C ILE A 121 6.99 -13.61 9.15
N THR A 122 5.80 -13.05 8.89
CA THR A 122 4.76 -13.75 8.13
C THR A 122 5.04 -13.71 6.63
N PRO A 123 4.43 -14.59 5.82
CA PRO A 123 4.54 -14.52 4.37
C PRO A 123 4.14 -13.15 3.80
N GLU A 124 3.08 -12.54 4.33
CA GLU A 124 2.64 -11.21 3.88
C GLU A 124 3.66 -10.11 4.19
N HIS A 125 4.37 -10.24 5.31
CA HIS A 125 5.45 -9.33 5.70
C HIS A 125 6.66 -9.52 4.78
N ALA A 126 7.08 -10.76 4.54
CA ALA A 126 8.16 -11.08 3.63
C ALA A 126 7.88 -10.55 2.21
N ASP A 127 6.68 -10.80 1.68
CA ASP A 127 6.25 -10.31 0.37
C ASP A 127 6.23 -8.79 0.30
N TYR A 128 5.79 -8.10 1.37
CA TYR A 128 5.88 -6.64 1.44
C TYR A 128 7.33 -6.15 1.26
N LEU A 129 8.28 -6.74 1.97
CA LEU A 129 9.70 -6.34 1.87
C LEU A 129 10.25 -6.60 0.46
N ARG A 130 9.96 -7.76 -0.13
CA ARG A 130 10.41 -8.09 -1.49
C ARG A 130 9.83 -7.14 -2.53
N GLN A 131 8.51 -6.93 -2.51
CA GLN A 131 7.84 -6.03 -3.45
C GLN A 131 8.36 -4.60 -3.33
N LYS A 132 8.55 -4.12 -2.10
CA LYS A 132 8.96 -2.74 -1.87
C LYS A 132 10.43 -2.48 -2.21
N TYR A 133 11.33 -3.42 -1.96
CA TYR A 133 12.77 -3.18 -2.08
C TYR A 133 13.43 -3.93 -3.23
N LEU A 134 13.04 -5.17 -3.47
CA LEU A 134 13.75 -6.07 -4.38
C LEU A 134 13.15 -6.11 -5.79
N TRP A 135 11.84 -5.85 -5.93
CA TRP A 135 11.10 -6.03 -7.19
C TRP A 135 10.43 -4.76 -7.72
N LYS A 136 10.93 -3.57 -7.36
CA LYS A 136 10.42 -2.31 -7.94
C LYS A 136 10.47 -2.37 -9.48
N GLY A 137 9.31 -2.56 -10.11
CA GLY A 137 9.13 -2.75 -11.54
C GLY A 137 8.21 -3.90 -11.97
N ALA A 138 7.76 -4.77 -11.06
CA ALA A 138 6.89 -5.91 -11.40
C ALA A 138 5.39 -5.56 -11.56
N GLU A 139 4.98 -4.33 -11.26
CA GLU A 139 3.67 -3.80 -11.60
C GLU A 139 3.81 -2.79 -12.75
N ALA A 140 3.80 -3.30 -13.98
CA ALA A 140 3.58 -2.55 -15.21
C ALA A 140 2.37 -3.12 -15.96
#